data_AF-A0A2C9KGM4-F1
#
_entry.id   AF-A0A2C9KGM4-F1
#
_cell.length_a   1.000
_cell.length_b   1.000
_cell.length_c   1.000
_cell.angle_alpha   90.00
_cell.angle_beta   90.00
_cell.angle_gamma   90.00
#
_symmetry.space_group_name_H-M   'P 1'
#
loop_
_entity.id
_entity.type
_entity.pdbx_description
1 polymer ?
#
loop_
_entity_poly.entity_id
_entity_poly.type
_entity_poly.pdbx_seq_one_letter_code
_entity_poly.pdbx_strand_id
1 'polypeptide(L)'
;MNIKVLAVVCALILVAHFTDADRGGSKKDKVEAAKPTRGTLPPPSGSRKGAHSSEEVGGSSEERPDASPAGDRYSWNRVLNENVSAHESAFVPINGSVIVVKSNDRILREVNITGAVTVLDFTNSSKVEVIRVRNACFITERLQQSYQEIIDILTARNNTNVSIADRVALNGTGPQLSREEAQIVFQQYPTVAKLCRKFRLVRTTSDVVESPDVEVIAVPAFDALINISVDKPTPPPTPKGLLGVLRGGKSGERKRH
;
A
#
# COMPACT_ATOMS: atom_id res chain seq x y z
N MET A 1 -21.17 -28.56 -4.62
CA MET A 1 -20.43 -27.35 -4.21
C MET A 1 -21.19 -26.15 -4.77
N ASN A 2 -21.57 -25.19 -3.93
CA ASN A 2 -22.51 -24.13 -4.31
C ASN A 2 -21.80 -23.09 -5.20
N ILE A 3 -22.33 -22.78 -6.39
CA ILE A 3 -21.71 -21.86 -7.37
C ILE A 3 -21.45 -20.47 -6.75
N LYS A 4 -22.30 -20.04 -5.82
CA LYS A 4 -22.11 -18.79 -5.05
C LYS A 4 -20.87 -18.81 -4.17
N VAL A 5 -20.51 -19.95 -3.59
CA VAL A 5 -19.32 -20.08 -2.73
C VAL A 5 -18.04 -20.01 -3.58
N LEU A 6 -18.05 -20.59 -4.79
CA LEU A 6 -16.90 -20.53 -5.70
C LEU A 6 -16.66 -19.10 -6.21
N ALA A 7 -17.72 -18.37 -6.57
CA ALA A 7 -17.62 -16.98 -7.02
C ALA A 7 -17.04 -16.06 -5.92
N VAL A 8 -17.50 -16.23 -4.67
CA VAL A 8 -16.97 -15.47 -3.52
C VAL A 8 -15.50 -15.82 -3.26
N VAL A 9 -15.12 -17.10 -3.30
CA VAL A 9 -13.73 -17.53 -3.10
C VAL A 9 -12.80 -16.99 -4.19
N CYS A 10 -13.24 -16.97 -5.45
CA CYS A 10 -12.49 -16.38 -6.56
C CYS A 10 -12.32 -14.87 -6.36
N ALA A 11 -13.41 -14.11 -6.21
CA ALA A 11 -13.36 -12.67 -5.96
C ALA A 11 -12.43 -12.31 -4.78
N LEU A 12 -12.44 -13.14 -3.75
CA LEU A 12 -11.58 -12.97 -2.58
C LEU A 12 -10.10 -13.14 -2.90
N ILE A 13 -9.67 -14.16 -3.64
CA ILE A 13 -8.25 -14.37 -3.99
C ILE A 13 -7.71 -13.19 -4.80
N LEU A 14 -8.54 -12.60 -5.66
CA LEU A 14 -8.18 -11.49 -6.54
C LEU A 14 -7.79 -10.21 -5.80
N VAL A 15 -8.49 -9.86 -4.72
CA VAL A 15 -8.18 -8.66 -3.92
C VAL A 15 -6.78 -8.75 -3.28
N ALA A 16 -6.36 -9.95 -2.86
CA ALA A 16 -5.04 -10.13 -2.27
C ALA A 16 -3.92 -9.86 -3.30
N HIS A 17 -4.09 -10.31 -4.54
CA HIS A 17 -3.12 -10.06 -5.61
C HIS A 17 -3.04 -8.58 -5.99
N PHE A 18 -4.16 -7.85 -6.02
CA PHE A 18 -4.13 -6.40 -6.26
C PHE A 18 -3.37 -5.64 -5.16
N THR A 19 -3.42 -6.12 -3.92
CA THR A 19 -2.65 -5.52 -2.82
C THR A 19 -1.15 -5.83 -2.86
N ASP A 20 -0.74 -6.96 -3.46
CA ASP A 20 0.66 -7.42 -3.47
C ASP A 20 1.41 -7.15 -4.80
N ALA A 21 0.72 -7.01 -5.94
CA ALA A 21 1.32 -7.01 -7.28
C ALA A 21 2.24 -5.81 -7.61
N ASP A 22 2.26 -4.74 -6.81
CA ASP A 22 3.12 -3.56 -7.08
C ASP A 22 4.53 -3.61 -6.46
N ARG A 23 4.95 -4.77 -5.94
CA ARG A 23 6.38 -4.98 -5.62
C ARG A 23 7.25 -5.23 -6.86
N GLY A 24 6.66 -5.33 -8.05
CA GLY A 24 7.37 -5.46 -9.32
C GLY A 24 7.92 -4.11 -9.77
N GLY A 25 9.22 -3.88 -9.54
CA GLY A 25 9.92 -2.70 -10.05
C GLY A 25 9.76 -2.55 -11.56
N SER A 26 9.24 -1.40 -11.96
CA SER A 26 9.15 -0.99 -13.37
C SER A 26 10.56 -1.05 -13.99
N LYS A 27 10.78 -2.01 -14.90
CA LYS A 27 11.99 -2.08 -15.71
C LYS A 27 11.95 -0.87 -16.65
N LYS A 28 12.89 0.04 -16.44
CA LYS A 28 13.09 1.22 -17.29
C LYS A 28 13.32 0.78 -18.73
N ASP A 29 12.45 1.24 -19.63
CA ASP A 29 12.73 1.27 -21.05
C ASP A 29 13.97 2.13 -21.30
N LYS A 30 15.02 1.47 -21.76
CA LYS A 30 16.30 2.06 -22.12
C LYS A 30 16.14 2.67 -23.51
N VAL A 31 15.84 3.97 -23.56
CA VAL A 31 15.84 4.73 -24.81
C VAL A 31 17.27 4.74 -25.38
N GLU A 32 17.39 4.14 -26.56
CA GLU A 32 18.61 3.95 -27.33
C GLU A 32 19.04 5.28 -27.95
N ALA A 33 20.14 5.86 -27.44
CA ALA A 33 20.75 7.05 -28.01
C ALA A 33 21.64 6.68 -29.21
N ALA A 34 21.44 7.42 -30.30
CA ALA A 34 22.10 7.26 -31.59
C ALA A 34 23.64 7.37 -31.52
N LYS A 35 24.28 6.51 -32.30
CA LYS A 35 25.72 6.48 -32.63
C LYS A 35 26.08 7.58 -33.64
N PRO A 36 27.33 8.10 -33.57
CA PRO A 36 28.07 8.38 -34.79
C PRO A 36 29.42 7.64 -34.84
N THR A 37 30.02 7.73 -36.01
CA THR A 37 30.79 6.69 -36.71
C THR A 37 32.31 6.93 -36.66
N ARG A 38 33.06 5.82 -36.63
CA ARG A 38 34.41 5.56 -37.21
C ARG A 38 35.60 6.46 -36.88
N GLY A 39 36.61 5.82 -36.27
CA GLY A 39 38.03 6.07 -36.49
C GLY A 39 38.82 4.79 -36.18
N THR A 40 39.40 4.16 -37.20
CA THR A 40 40.09 2.86 -37.17
C THR A 40 41.59 3.03 -36.89
N LEU A 41 42.18 2.27 -35.96
CA LEU A 41 43.60 1.86 -35.97
C LEU A 41 43.77 0.46 -35.32
N PRO A 42 44.76 -0.36 -35.76
CA PRO A 42 44.90 -1.79 -35.44
C PRO A 42 45.72 -2.12 -34.17
N PRO A 43 45.74 -3.39 -33.70
CA PRO A 43 46.16 -3.77 -32.36
C PRO A 43 47.58 -4.38 -32.29
N PRO A 44 48.21 -4.43 -31.11
CA PRO A 44 49.25 -5.41 -30.83
C PRO A 44 48.74 -6.58 -29.96
N SER A 45 48.85 -7.76 -30.57
CA SER A 45 49.09 -9.10 -30.01
C SER A 45 49.33 -9.20 -28.49
N GLY A 46 48.45 -9.93 -27.81
CA GLY A 46 48.63 -10.39 -26.44
C GLY A 46 47.78 -11.62 -26.14
N SER A 47 48.33 -12.80 -26.44
CA SER A 47 47.83 -14.11 -26.05
C SER A 47 47.47 -14.20 -24.57
N ARG A 48 46.26 -14.65 -24.23
CA ARG A 48 46.02 -15.44 -23.03
C ARG A 48 44.81 -16.37 -23.18
N LYS A 49 45.13 -17.66 -23.00
CA LYS A 49 44.25 -18.81 -22.88
C LYS A 49 43.26 -18.62 -21.74
N GLY A 50 42.02 -19.07 -21.95
CA GLY A 50 41.00 -19.16 -20.93
C GLY A 50 39.75 -19.82 -21.50
N ALA A 51 39.80 -21.15 -21.63
CA ALA A 51 38.63 -21.96 -21.93
C ALA A 51 37.69 -21.96 -20.72
N HIS A 52 36.47 -21.45 -20.90
CA HIS A 52 35.32 -21.87 -20.11
C HIS A 52 34.12 -21.92 -21.05
N SER A 53 33.74 -23.15 -21.39
CA SER A 53 32.49 -23.52 -22.03
C SER A 53 31.34 -23.16 -21.11
N SER A 54 30.66 -22.05 -21.40
CA SER A 54 29.35 -21.77 -20.85
C SER A 54 28.33 -22.46 -21.75
N GLU A 55 27.88 -23.63 -21.33
CA GLU A 55 26.68 -24.26 -21.89
C GLU A 55 25.51 -23.31 -21.64
N GLU A 56 25.01 -22.72 -22.72
CA GLU A 56 23.76 -21.99 -22.75
C GLU A 56 22.61 -22.99 -22.53
N VAL A 57 22.29 -23.23 -21.26
CA VAL A 57 21.02 -23.82 -20.87
C VAL A 57 19.94 -22.79 -21.23
N GLY A 58 19.38 -22.96 -22.43
CA GLY A 58 18.16 -22.29 -22.89
C GLY A 58 17.00 -22.65 -21.99
N GLY A 59 16.89 -21.95 -20.86
CA GLY A 59 15.72 -21.97 -20.00
C GLY A 59 14.56 -21.36 -20.77
N SER A 60 13.72 -22.22 -21.33
CA SER A 60 12.38 -21.87 -21.79
C SER A 60 11.66 -21.23 -20.60
N SER A 61 11.57 -19.89 -20.63
CA SER A 61 10.68 -19.17 -19.72
C SER A 61 9.27 -19.55 -20.14
N GLU A 62 8.71 -20.57 -19.50
CA GLU A 62 7.26 -20.72 -19.43
C GLU A 62 6.74 -19.39 -18.91
N GLU A 63 6.21 -18.58 -19.82
CA GLU A 63 5.35 -17.44 -19.50
C GLU A 63 4.22 -18.00 -18.67
N ARG A 64 4.39 -17.97 -17.34
CA ARG A 64 3.26 -18.16 -16.43
C ARG A 64 2.24 -17.12 -16.84
N PRO A 65 1.02 -17.52 -17.26
CA PRO A 65 0.00 -16.54 -17.57
C PRO A 65 -0.17 -15.70 -16.32
N ASP A 66 0.17 -14.41 -16.45
CA ASP A 66 -0.02 -13.43 -15.40
C ASP A 66 -1.53 -13.25 -15.30
N ALA A 67 -2.15 -14.14 -14.51
CA ALA A 67 -3.58 -14.23 -14.30
C ALA A 67 -3.99 -13.00 -13.49
N SER A 68 -4.00 -11.86 -14.18
CA SER A 68 -4.48 -10.62 -13.65
C SER A 68 -5.89 -10.87 -13.12
N PRO A 69 -6.18 -10.45 -11.88
CA PRO A 69 -7.49 -10.65 -11.30
C PRO A 69 -8.55 -10.09 -12.23
N ALA A 70 -9.53 -10.92 -12.59
CA ALA A 70 -10.63 -10.53 -13.45
C ALA A 70 -11.49 -9.47 -12.75
N GLY A 71 -11.69 -8.33 -13.41
CA GLY A 71 -12.43 -7.19 -12.88
C GLY A 71 -12.14 -5.91 -13.65
N ASP A 72 -12.97 -4.90 -13.41
CA ASP A 72 -12.81 -3.60 -14.02
C ASP A 72 -11.75 -2.79 -13.26
N ARG A 73 -10.98 -2.02 -14.02
CA ARG A 73 -9.93 -1.14 -13.51
C ARG A 73 -10.22 0.28 -13.95
N TYR A 74 -10.12 1.18 -13.00
CA TYR A 74 -10.30 2.60 -13.19
C TYR A 74 -9.04 3.30 -12.72
N SER A 75 -8.64 4.36 -13.40
CA SER A 75 -7.52 5.19 -12.99
C SER A 75 -7.79 6.64 -13.26
N TRP A 76 -7.31 7.53 -12.39
CA TRP A 76 -7.45 8.97 -12.56
C TRP A 76 -6.26 9.68 -11.90
N ASN A 77 -6.08 10.96 -12.20
CA ASN A 77 -5.15 11.80 -11.45
C ASN A 77 -5.96 12.71 -10.52
N ARG A 78 -5.69 12.66 -9.22
CA ARG A 78 -6.26 13.58 -8.25
C ARG A 78 -5.40 14.83 -8.18
N VAL A 79 -5.99 15.99 -8.41
CA VAL A 79 -5.36 17.29 -8.20
C VAL A 79 -5.38 17.59 -6.70
N LEU A 80 -4.20 17.73 -6.10
CA LEU A 80 -4.00 17.95 -4.66
C LEU A 80 -3.79 19.43 -4.32
N ASN A 81 -3.16 20.16 -5.24
CA ASN A 81 -3.02 21.61 -5.27
C ASN A 81 -2.75 22.06 -6.72
N GLU A 82 -2.52 23.35 -6.95
CA GLU A 82 -2.40 23.94 -8.31
C GLU A 82 -1.39 23.24 -9.23
N ASN A 83 -0.32 22.65 -8.68
CA ASN A 83 0.77 22.07 -9.47
C ASN A 83 1.07 20.60 -9.15
N VAL A 84 0.29 19.98 -8.26
CA VAL A 84 0.54 18.62 -7.80
C VAL A 84 -0.68 17.76 -8.04
N SER A 85 -0.48 16.69 -8.80
CA SER A 85 -1.46 15.63 -8.99
C SER A 85 -0.86 14.28 -8.60
N ALA A 86 -1.68 13.41 -8.04
CA ALA A 86 -1.30 12.04 -7.70
C ALA A 86 -2.14 11.04 -8.49
N HIS A 87 -1.48 10.02 -9.01
CA HIS A 87 -2.14 8.91 -9.67
C HIS A 87 -2.86 8.02 -8.66
N GLU A 88 -4.12 7.73 -8.95
CA GLU A 88 -4.96 6.83 -8.17
C GLU A 88 -5.61 5.80 -9.08
N SER A 89 -5.92 4.65 -8.49
CA SER A 89 -6.61 3.58 -9.20
C SER A 89 -7.66 2.92 -8.32
N ALA A 90 -8.67 2.34 -8.97
CA ALA A 90 -9.63 1.47 -8.34
C ALA A 90 -9.74 0.15 -9.09
N PHE A 91 -10.00 -0.91 -8.34
CA PHE A 91 -10.30 -2.24 -8.85
C PHE A 91 -11.67 -2.69 -8.36
N VAL A 92 -12.49 -3.16 -9.30
CA VAL A 92 -13.83 -3.71 -9.06
C VAL A 92 -13.81 -5.17 -9.54
N PRO A 93 -13.73 -6.17 -8.64
CA PRO A 93 -13.72 -7.57 -9.04
C PRO A 93 -15.02 -7.96 -9.74
N ILE A 94 -14.94 -8.87 -10.72
CA ILE A 94 -16.12 -9.43 -11.40
C ILE A 94 -17.11 -9.99 -10.36
N ASN A 95 -18.39 -9.63 -10.52
CA ASN A 95 -19.48 -10.01 -9.61
C ASN A 95 -19.29 -9.58 -8.15
N GLY A 96 -18.44 -8.57 -7.90
CA GLY A 96 -18.13 -8.08 -6.58
C GLY A 96 -18.82 -6.77 -6.25
N SER A 97 -19.56 -6.74 -5.14
CA SER A 97 -20.07 -5.52 -4.51
C SER A 97 -18.99 -4.83 -3.67
N VAL A 98 -17.74 -4.87 -4.13
CA VAL A 98 -16.55 -4.41 -3.40
C VAL A 98 -15.72 -3.57 -4.34
N ILE A 99 -15.17 -2.47 -3.85
CA ILE A 99 -14.32 -1.57 -4.61
C ILE A 99 -13.06 -1.31 -3.79
N VAL A 100 -11.90 -1.54 -4.40
CA VAL A 100 -10.61 -1.31 -3.76
C VAL A 100 -9.94 -0.13 -4.44
N VAL A 101 -9.81 0.97 -3.73
CA VAL A 101 -9.14 2.19 -4.18
C VAL A 101 -7.72 2.21 -3.62
N LYS A 102 -6.75 2.60 -4.43
CA LYS A 102 -5.35 2.66 -4.07
C LYS A 102 -4.73 3.99 -4.51
N SER A 103 -4.03 4.61 -3.57
CA SER A 103 -3.20 5.79 -3.83
C SER A 103 -1.79 5.51 -3.32
N ASN A 104 -0.87 5.20 -4.23
CA ASN A 104 0.53 4.90 -3.92
C ASN A 104 1.46 5.62 -4.90
N ASP A 105 1.21 6.90 -5.11
CA ASP A 105 2.08 7.76 -5.91
C ASP A 105 3.20 8.34 -5.03
N ARG A 106 4.43 8.40 -5.56
CA ARG A 106 5.59 8.98 -4.90
C ARG A 106 5.34 10.45 -4.54
N ILE A 107 4.62 11.17 -5.40
CA ILE A 107 4.33 12.60 -5.24
C ILE A 107 3.56 12.89 -3.94
N LEU A 108 2.76 11.94 -3.44
CA LEU A 108 2.03 12.09 -2.17
C LEU A 108 3.00 12.38 -1.02
N ARG A 109 4.16 11.71 -0.99
CA ARG A 109 5.17 11.92 0.05
C ARG A 109 5.81 13.30 -0.03
N GLU A 110 5.94 13.85 -1.23
CA GLU A 110 6.53 15.17 -1.47
C GLU A 110 5.61 16.30 -0.94
N VAL A 111 4.31 16.03 -0.82
CA VAL A 111 3.31 16.94 -0.24
C VAL A 111 2.78 16.51 1.13
N ASN A 112 3.52 15.68 1.87
CA ASN A 112 3.15 15.20 3.22
C ASN A 112 1.79 14.48 3.30
N ILE A 113 1.36 13.84 2.21
CA ILE A 113 0.18 12.97 2.17
C ILE A 113 0.66 11.51 2.20
N THR A 114 0.02 10.71 3.06
CA THR A 114 0.34 9.29 3.18
C THR A 114 -0.55 8.50 2.21
N GLY A 115 0.07 7.70 1.34
CA GLY A 115 -0.65 6.76 0.49
C GLY A 115 -1.47 5.76 1.29
N ALA A 116 -2.61 5.34 0.75
CA ALA A 116 -3.58 4.50 1.42
C ALA A 116 -4.21 3.48 0.47
N VAL A 117 -4.81 2.45 1.06
CA VAL A 117 -5.72 1.53 0.37
C VAL A 117 -7.08 1.63 1.04
N THR A 118 -8.10 2.00 0.28
CA THR A 118 -9.47 2.16 0.77
C THR A 118 -10.34 1.05 0.19
N VAL A 119 -11.10 0.38 1.05
CA VAL A 119 -12.09 -0.63 0.66
C VAL A 119 -13.47 -0.05 0.88
N LEU A 120 -14.29 -0.06 -0.16
CA LEU A 120 -15.72 0.20 -0.10
C LEU A 120 -16.42 -1.14 -0.29
N ASP A 121 -17.11 -1.65 0.73
CA ASP A 121 -17.76 -2.96 0.69
C ASP A 121 -19.27 -2.79 0.87
N PHE A 122 -20.01 -3.26 -0.14
CA PHE A 122 -21.46 -3.21 -0.28
C PHE A 122 -22.07 -4.62 -0.32
N THR A 123 -21.32 -5.66 0.10
CA THR A 123 -21.76 -7.06 0.03
C THR A 123 -22.98 -7.35 0.92
N ASN A 124 -23.14 -6.57 1.99
CA ASN A 124 -24.26 -6.69 2.93
C ASN A 124 -25.21 -5.49 2.82
N SER A 125 -26.35 -5.56 3.50
CA SER A 125 -27.29 -4.42 3.62
C SER A 125 -26.64 -3.19 4.27
N SER A 126 -25.66 -3.41 5.14
CA SER A 126 -24.78 -2.38 5.68
C SER A 126 -23.52 -2.27 4.81
N LYS A 127 -23.24 -1.05 4.37
CA LYS A 127 -22.00 -0.69 3.67
C LYS A 127 -20.92 -0.28 4.65
N VAL A 128 -19.66 -0.49 4.28
CA VAL A 128 -18.51 -0.06 5.10
C VAL A 128 -17.42 0.53 4.22
N GLU A 129 -16.81 1.61 4.70
CA GLU A 129 -15.56 2.13 4.18
C GLU A 129 -14.44 1.83 5.18
N VAL A 130 -13.34 1.24 4.70
CA VAL A 130 -12.15 0.96 5.51
C VAL A 130 -10.92 1.54 4.83
N ILE A 131 -10.21 2.42 5.54
CA ILE A 131 -8.98 3.06 5.06
C ILE A 131 -7.79 2.38 5.75
N ARG A 132 -6.97 1.65 4.99
CA ARG A 132 -5.70 1.11 5.46
C ARG A 132 -4.58 2.09 5.19
N VAL A 133 -3.88 2.49 6.25
CA VAL A 133 -2.69 3.34 6.18
C VAL A 133 -1.69 2.92 7.26
N ARG A 134 -0.40 2.89 6.90
CA ARG A 134 0.69 2.42 7.77
C ARG A 134 0.36 1.05 8.38
N ASN A 135 0.25 0.97 9.71
CA ASN A 135 0.00 -0.25 10.48
C ASN A 135 -1.43 -0.34 11.06
N ALA A 136 -2.36 0.46 10.52
CA ALA A 136 -3.74 0.52 10.99
C ALA A 136 -4.75 0.46 9.84
N CYS A 137 -5.96 0.04 10.18
CA CYS A 137 -7.16 0.11 9.35
C CYS A 137 -8.23 0.88 10.12
N PHE A 138 -8.75 1.92 9.48
CA PHE A 138 -9.76 2.82 10.04
C PHE A 138 -11.11 2.51 9.42
N ILE A 139 -12.06 2.05 10.23
CA ILE A 139 -13.45 1.85 9.82
C ILE A 139 -14.17 3.19 9.96
N THR A 140 -14.90 3.58 8.92
CA THR A 140 -15.66 4.83 8.91
C THR A 140 -17.09 4.64 8.38
N GLU A 141 -18.01 5.47 8.86
CA GLU A 141 -19.45 5.43 8.52
C GLU A 141 -19.83 6.51 7.49
N ARG A 142 -18.84 7.13 6.85
CA ARG A 142 -19.05 8.23 5.90
C ARG A 142 -19.62 7.82 4.56
N LEU A 143 -19.50 6.55 4.17
CA LEU A 143 -19.91 6.08 2.85
C LEU A 143 -21.43 6.22 2.69
N GLN A 144 -21.92 7.28 2.05
CA GLN A 144 -23.35 7.57 1.88
C GLN A 144 -23.89 7.16 0.51
N GLN A 145 -23.03 6.99 -0.47
CA GLN A 145 -23.37 6.52 -1.80
C GLN A 145 -23.69 5.02 -1.79
N SER A 146 -24.46 4.59 -2.79
CA SER A 146 -24.72 3.21 -3.15
C SER A 146 -23.60 2.66 -4.05
N TYR A 147 -23.58 1.34 -4.24
CA TYR A 147 -22.61 0.70 -5.13
C TYR A 147 -22.68 1.27 -6.55
N GLN A 148 -23.89 1.42 -7.12
CA GLN A 148 -24.07 1.90 -8.49
C GLN A 148 -23.58 3.34 -8.64
N GLU A 149 -23.88 4.22 -7.68
CA GLU A 149 -23.38 5.60 -7.71
C GLU A 149 -21.86 5.67 -7.68
N ILE A 150 -21.18 4.80 -6.92
CA ILE A 150 -19.72 4.75 -6.93
C ILE A 150 -19.19 4.26 -8.30
N ILE A 151 -19.84 3.29 -8.93
CA ILE A 151 -19.46 2.81 -10.28
C ILE A 151 -19.64 3.92 -11.33
N ASP A 152 -20.73 4.67 -11.25
CA ASP A 152 -20.99 5.79 -12.16
C ASP A 152 -19.91 6.89 -11.99
N ILE A 153 -19.54 7.20 -10.73
CA ILE A 153 -18.44 8.12 -10.44
C ILE A 153 -17.10 7.58 -10.96
N LEU A 154 -16.80 6.30 -10.76
CA LEU A 154 -15.56 5.69 -11.25
C LEU A 154 -15.46 5.74 -12.77
N THR A 155 -16.57 5.46 -13.45
CA THR A 155 -16.66 5.53 -14.91
C THR A 155 -16.42 6.95 -15.41
N ALA A 156 -17.04 7.96 -14.77
CA ALA A 156 -16.83 9.37 -15.10
C ALA A 156 -15.41 9.86 -14.81
N ARG A 157 -14.73 9.29 -13.80
CA ARG A 157 -13.35 9.63 -13.44
C ARG A 157 -12.30 8.94 -14.30
N ASN A 158 -12.67 7.89 -15.03
CA ASN A 158 -11.69 7.05 -15.69
C ASN A 158 -10.88 7.84 -16.74
N ASN A 159 -9.56 7.85 -16.59
CA ASN A 159 -8.59 8.58 -17.40
C ASN A 159 -8.79 10.11 -17.39
N THR A 160 -9.33 10.65 -16.30
CA THR A 160 -9.50 12.11 -16.14
C THR A 160 -8.66 12.68 -14.99
N ASN A 161 -8.67 14.01 -14.89
CA ASN A 161 -8.12 14.73 -13.75
C ASN A 161 -9.29 15.18 -12.86
N VAL A 162 -9.22 14.90 -11.56
CA VAL A 162 -10.28 15.20 -10.60
C VAL A 162 -9.73 16.12 -9.52
N SER A 163 -10.34 17.29 -9.38
CA SER A 163 -10.06 18.19 -8.26
C SER A 163 -10.99 17.86 -7.11
N ILE A 164 -10.44 17.49 -5.96
CA ILE A 164 -11.21 17.20 -4.76
C ILE A 164 -10.82 18.23 -3.70
N ALA A 165 -11.73 19.17 -3.45
CA ALA A 165 -11.54 20.24 -2.48
C ALA A 165 -11.86 19.79 -1.04
N ASP A 166 -12.70 18.77 -0.90
CA ASP A 166 -13.25 18.37 0.38
C ASP A 166 -12.18 17.73 1.28
N ARG A 167 -12.06 18.31 2.48
CA ARG A 167 -11.23 17.79 3.57
C ARG A 167 -12.13 17.34 4.70
N VAL A 168 -11.95 16.10 5.15
CA VAL A 168 -12.74 15.54 6.25
C VAL A 168 -11.81 15.14 7.39
N ALA A 169 -12.12 15.59 8.60
CA ALA A 169 -11.41 15.17 9.80
C ALA A 169 -12.03 13.89 10.35
N LEU A 170 -11.19 12.92 10.71
CA LEU A 170 -11.57 11.71 11.43
C LEU A 170 -10.69 11.53 12.66
N ASN A 171 -11.29 11.13 13.76
CA ASN A 171 -10.56 10.70 14.94
C ASN A 171 -10.25 9.21 14.86
N GLY A 172 -8.97 8.86 14.79
CA GLY A 172 -8.45 7.49 14.82
C GLY A 172 -7.67 7.15 16.10
N THR A 173 -7.76 7.96 17.17
CA THR A 173 -7.10 7.71 18.47
C THR A 173 -7.88 6.74 19.37
N GLY A 174 -9.04 6.27 18.89
CA GLY A 174 -9.84 5.27 19.61
C GLY A 174 -9.08 3.96 19.87
N PRO A 175 -9.53 3.17 20.86
CA PRO A 175 -8.94 1.87 21.12
C PRO A 175 -9.04 0.97 19.88
N GLN A 176 -8.07 0.07 19.73
CA GLN A 176 -8.20 -1.00 18.77
C GLN A 176 -9.42 -1.86 19.13
N LEU A 177 -10.19 -2.26 18.13
CA LEU A 177 -11.27 -3.23 18.31
C LEU A 177 -10.73 -4.48 19.00
N SER A 178 -11.53 -5.00 19.94
CA SER A 178 -11.26 -6.30 20.56
C SER A 178 -11.20 -7.39 19.49
N ARG A 179 -10.61 -8.54 19.85
CA ARG A 179 -10.47 -9.67 18.93
C ARG A 179 -11.83 -10.15 18.45
N GLU A 180 -12.81 -10.16 19.34
CA GLU A 180 -14.19 -10.60 19.10
C GLU A 180 -14.89 -9.63 18.13
N GLU A 181 -14.79 -8.32 18.36
CA GLU A 181 -15.35 -7.30 17.48
C GLU A 181 -14.70 -7.32 16.09
N ALA A 182 -13.37 -7.42 16.03
CA ALA A 182 -12.65 -7.52 14.76
C ALA A 182 -13.05 -8.79 13.99
N GLN A 183 -13.26 -9.92 14.68
CA GLN A 183 -13.70 -11.16 14.07
C GLN A 183 -15.12 -11.04 13.48
N ILE A 184 -16.03 -10.33 14.16
CA ILE A 184 -17.37 -10.03 13.64
C ILE A 184 -17.25 -9.20 12.36
N VAL A 185 -16.45 -8.13 12.36
CA VAL A 185 -16.21 -7.30 11.17
C VAL A 185 -15.63 -8.13 10.02
N PHE A 186 -14.68 -9.03 10.31
CA PHE A 186 -14.05 -9.87 9.29
C PHE A 186 -14.95 -10.96 8.72
N GLN A 187 -15.90 -11.48 9.51
CA GLN A 187 -16.93 -12.40 9.01
C GLN A 187 -17.93 -11.66 8.12
N GLN A 188 -18.32 -10.45 8.52
CA GLN A 188 -19.24 -9.63 7.77
C GLN A 188 -18.63 -9.10 6.46
N TYR A 189 -17.35 -8.69 6.49
CA TYR A 189 -16.65 -8.10 5.36
C TYR A 189 -15.35 -8.85 5.06
N PRO A 190 -15.40 -9.96 4.30
CA PRO A 190 -14.23 -10.82 4.05
C PRO A 190 -13.07 -10.12 3.34
N THR A 191 -13.35 -9.10 2.53
CA THR A 191 -12.33 -8.26 1.87
C THR A 191 -11.54 -7.47 2.90
N VAL A 192 -12.22 -6.86 3.88
CA VAL A 192 -11.59 -6.16 4.99
C VAL A 192 -10.69 -7.11 5.78
N ALA A 193 -11.12 -8.36 6.01
CA ALA A 193 -10.30 -9.36 6.68
C ALA A 193 -8.96 -9.61 5.96
N LYS A 194 -8.97 -9.66 4.62
CA LYS A 194 -7.72 -9.86 3.86
C LYS A 194 -6.78 -8.67 4.00
N LEU A 195 -7.33 -7.47 3.93
CA LEU A 195 -6.55 -6.24 3.98
C LEU A 195 -6.02 -5.94 5.39
N CYS A 196 -6.82 -6.21 6.42
CA CYS A 196 -6.66 -5.66 7.76
C CYS A 196 -6.28 -6.67 8.86
N ARG A 197 -6.26 -7.98 8.58
CA ARG A 197 -6.04 -9.03 9.63
C ARG A 197 -4.75 -8.87 10.45
N LYS A 198 -3.71 -8.25 9.90
CA LYS A 198 -2.41 -8.05 10.57
C LYS A 198 -2.25 -6.65 11.16
N PHE A 199 -3.27 -5.81 11.08
CA PHE A 199 -3.20 -4.40 11.40
C PHE A 199 -4.15 -4.05 12.54
N ARG A 200 -3.86 -2.94 13.23
CA ARG A 200 -4.78 -2.41 14.23
C ARG A 200 -6.07 -1.98 13.54
N LEU A 201 -7.21 -2.53 13.93
CA LEU A 201 -8.50 -2.13 13.41
C LEU A 201 -9.15 -1.14 14.39
N VAL A 202 -9.43 0.08 13.95
CA VAL A 202 -9.93 1.18 14.80
C VAL A 202 -11.20 1.75 14.16
N ARG A 203 -12.24 1.97 14.95
CA ARG A 203 -13.42 2.72 14.51
C ARG A 203 -13.14 4.21 14.64
N THR A 204 -13.43 4.96 13.59
CA THR A 204 -13.25 6.41 13.60
C THR A 204 -14.50 7.14 14.08
N THR A 205 -14.32 8.31 14.68
CA THR A 205 -15.40 9.27 14.95
C THR A 205 -15.14 10.57 14.17
N SER A 206 -16.15 11.44 14.11
CA SER A 206 -16.02 12.76 13.47
C SER A 206 -15.48 13.85 14.41
N ASP A 207 -15.08 13.49 15.62
CA ASP A 207 -14.58 14.44 16.61
C ASP A 207 -13.20 14.95 16.22
N VAL A 208 -12.93 16.22 16.48
CA VAL A 208 -11.58 16.78 16.32
C VAL A 208 -10.88 16.68 17.67
N VAL A 209 -9.76 15.97 17.71
CA VAL A 209 -8.93 15.84 18.91
C VAL A 209 -7.69 16.69 18.75
N GLU A 210 -7.56 17.68 19.63
CA GLU A 210 -6.36 18.49 19.79
C GLU A 210 -5.60 18.01 21.03
N SER A 211 -4.50 17.29 20.82
CA SER A 211 -3.64 16.80 21.90
C SER A 211 -2.18 16.81 21.44
N PRO A 212 -1.22 17.16 22.31
CA PRO A 212 0.21 17.12 21.98
C PRO A 212 0.70 15.70 21.64
N ASP A 213 -0.02 14.67 22.09
CA ASP A 213 0.31 13.26 21.84
C ASP A 213 -0.35 12.71 20.57
N VAL A 214 -1.05 13.56 19.83
CA VAL A 214 -1.74 13.20 18.58
C VAL A 214 -1.00 13.81 17.39
N GLU A 215 -0.88 13.05 16.31
CA GLU A 215 -0.48 13.54 15.00
C GLU A 215 -1.61 13.39 14.00
N VAL A 216 -1.68 14.28 13.01
CA VAL A 216 -2.68 14.21 11.94
C VAL A 216 -2.02 13.67 10.67
N ILE A 217 -2.58 12.59 10.13
CA ILE A 217 -2.15 12.03 8.86
C ILE A 217 -3.17 12.38 7.77
N ALA A 218 -2.71 13.04 6.71
CA ALA A 218 -3.53 13.26 5.52
C ALA A 218 -3.46 12.02 4.62
N VAL A 219 -4.61 11.48 4.23
CA VAL A 219 -4.73 10.30 3.36
C VAL A 219 -5.79 10.54 2.30
N PRO A 220 -5.56 10.17 1.04
CA PRO A 220 -6.60 10.18 0.03
C PRO A 220 -7.61 9.05 0.30
N ALA A 221 -8.88 9.39 0.33
CA ALA A 221 -9.99 8.44 0.25
C ALA A 221 -10.70 8.61 -1.09
N PHE A 222 -11.75 7.81 -1.34
CA PHE A 222 -12.41 7.80 -2.64
C PHE A 222 -12.92 9.19 -3.05
N ASP A 223 -13.61 9.89 -2.16
CA ASP A 223 -14.32 11.15 -2.46
C ASP A 223 -13.69 12.40 -1.84
N ALA A 224 -12.76 12.25 -0.90
CA ALA A 224 -12.20 13.35 -0.11
C ALA A 224 -10.72 13.13 0.23
N LEU A 225 -10.06 14.18 0.73
CA LEU A 225 -8.80 14.05 1.46
C LEU A 225 -9.09 13.99 2.96
N ILE A 226 -8.73 12.87 3.59
CA ILE A 226 -9.06 12.61 5.00
C ILE A 226 -7.87 12.97 5.88
N ASN A 227 -8.11 13.78 6.90
CA ASN A 227 -7.17 14.07 7.97
C ASN A 227 -7.51 13.17 9.16
N ILE A 228 -6.73 12.12 9.39
CA ILE A 228 -6.96 11.17 10.50
C ILE A 228 -6.05 11.55 11.68
N SER A 229 -6.63 11.88 12.83
CA SER A 229 -5.89 12.02 14.08
C SER A 229 -5.49 10.65 14.61
N VAL A 230 -4.20 10.43 14.88
CA VAL A 230 -3.67 9.16 15.39
C VAL A 230 -2.71 9.41 16.55
N ASP A 231 -2.60 8.47 17.49
CA ASP A 231 -1.63 8.57 18.56
C ASP A 231 -0.21 8.55 18.01
N LYS A 232 0.63 9.47 18.50
CA LYS A 232 2.05 9.44 18.20
C LYS A 232 2.65 8.12 18.67
N PRO A 233 3.54 7.49 17.88
CA PRO A 233 4.26 6.32 18.34
C PRO A 233 4.98 6.63 19.65
N THR A 234 4.68 5.91 20.72
CA THR A 234 5.42 6.06 21.98
C THR A 234 6.87 5.69 21.69
N PRO A 235 7.85 6.57 21.97
CA PRO A 235 9.24 6.23 21.77
C PRO A 235 9.57 4.97 22.57
N PRO A 236 10.34 4.02 22.00
CA PRO A 236 10.71 2.82 22.72
C PRO A 236 11.40 3.22 24.04
N PRO A 237 11.14 2.50 25.15
CA PRO A 237 11.76 2.84 26.41
C PRO A 237 13.27 2.85 26.23
N THR A 238 13.92 3.99 26.50
CA THR A 238 15.38 4.09 26.45
C THR A 238 15.94 2.99 27.34
N PRO A 239 16.80 2.09 26.83
CA PRO A 239 17.36 1.00 27.62
C PRO A 239 18.10 1.60 28.82
N LYS A 240 17.47 1.54 29.99
CA LYS A 240 18.06 2.00 31.24
C LYS A 240 19.16 1.01 31.61
N GLY A 241 20.40 1.35 31.27
CA GLY A 241 21.59 0.73 31.87
C GLY A 241 22.26 -0.36 31.05
N LEU A 242 23.11 0.05 30.12
CA LEU A 242 24.31 -0.72 29.73
C LEU A 242 25.61 0.10 29.93
N LEU A 243 25.51 1.22 30.67
CA LEU A 243 26.64 2.09 31.01
C LEU A 243 27.28 1.77 32.39
N GLY A 244 26.84 0.69 33.06
CA GLY A 244 27.28 0.35 34.42
C GLY A 244 28.35 -0.74 34.56
N VAL A 245 28.72 -1.48 33.50
CA VAL A 245 29.51 -2.73 33.64
C VAL A 245 30.85 -2.70 32.88
N LEU A 246 31.51 -1.53 32.77
CA LEU A 246 32.85 -1.44 32.17
C LEU A 246 33.87 -0.62 32.98
N ARG A 247 33.76 -0.60 34.32
CA ARG A 247 34.84 -0.11 35.20
C ARG A 247 35.05 -1.05 36.37
N GLY A 248 35.90 -2.05 36.19
CA GLY A 248 36.28 -2.95 37.28
C GLY A 248 37.28 -4.06 36.93
N GLY A 249 38.06 -3.92 35.85
CA GLY A 249 39.15 -4.84 35.56
C GLY A 249 40.38 -4.50 36.39
N LYS A 250 40.53 -5.15 37.56
CA LYS A 250 41.74 -5.15 38.37
C LYS A 250 42.95 -5.54 37.52
N SER A 251 43.89 -4.62 37.35
CA SER A 251 45.23 -4.89 36.81
C SER A 251 45.98 -5.81 37.78
N GLY A 252 46.15 -7.08 37.39
CA GLY A 252 46.98 -8.05 38.09
C GLY A 252 48.46 -7.77 37.85
N GLU A 253 49.14 -7.37 38.90
CA GLU A 253 50.58 -7.16 38.98
C GLU A 253 51.32 -8.51 38.91
N ARG A 254 52.01 -8.78 37.78
CA ARG A 254 52.89 -9.95 37.61
C ARG A 254 54.31 -9.57 38.06
N LYS A 255 54.71 -10.04 39.25
CA LYS A 255 56.11 -10.14 39.66
C LYS A 255 56.86 -11.11 38.75
N ARG A 256 58.02 -10.69 38.22
CA ARG A 256 59.01 -11.57 37.60
C ARG A 256 60.10 -11.90 38.63
N HIS A 257 60.47 -13.17 38.70
CA HIS A 257 61.70 -13.67 39.28
C HIS A 257 62.82 -13.60 38.25
#